data_AF-A0A1E1X8X3-F1
#
_entry.id   AF-A0A1E1X8X3-F1
#
_cell.length_a   1.000
_cell.length_b   1.000
_cell.length_c   1.000
_cell.angle_alpha   90.00
_cell.angle_beta   90.00
_cell.angle_gamma   90.00
#
_symmetry.space_group_name_H-M   'P 1'
#
loop_
_entity.id
_entity.type
_entity.pdbx_description
1 polymer ?
#
loop_
_entity_poly.entity_id
_entity_poly.type
_entity_poly.pdbx_seq_one_letter_code
_entity_poly.pdbx_strand_id
1 'polypeptide(L)'
;MKPSYSCIHCGEMQPQLYKSYGPDLLKLSRCSSSSCNRVVDEYIETEFSIVLIDAVLQKLEAYRHIIFNVGIDRPWKIALLFLLGEALERWMSRQQTHKAGYDLEWHFYIICLFLVASNAIFIALVVLFTRMSGCLCDRKLLARAMVLGSYGKLLALPANLWGCDRFQSQLFLAAFFLFSQVQACRAVTGMGRLKTAAIMFASYLIQQTLNAWISPFL
;
A
#
# COMPACT_ATOMS: atom_id res chain seq x y z
N MET A 1 5.94 12.38 -24.06
CA MET A 1 5.82 10.92 -23.88
C MET A 1 4.34 10.60 -23.71
N LYS A 2 3.75 9.72 -24.51
CA LYS A 2 2.38 9.25 -24.25
C LYS A 2 2.38 8.53 -22.89
N PRO A 3 1.39 8.75 -22.00
CA PRO A 3 1.27 7.93 -20.81
C PRO A 3 1.02 6.48 -21.25
N SER A 4 1.91 5.58 -20.84
CA SER A 4 1.72 4.14 -21.04
C SER A 4 0.83 3.63 -19.92
N TYR A 5 -0.36 3.16 -20.27
CA TYR A 5 -1.30 2.57 -19.33
C TYR A 5 -0.99 1.09 -19.11
N SER A 6 -1.57 0.48 -18.08
CA SER A 6 -1.41 -0.96 -17.81
C SER A 6 -2.77 -1.66 -17.81
N CYS A 7 -2.84 -2.84 -18.42
CA CYS A 7 -4.01 -3.70 -18.32
C CYS A 7 -4.16 -4.23 -16.89
N ILE A 8 -5.33 -4.02 -16.27
CA ILE A 8 -5.57 -4.42 -14.87
C ILE A 8 -5.51 -5.95 -14.67
N HIS A 9 -5.79 -6.73 -15.71
CA HIS A 9 -5.80 -8.21 -15.62
C HIS A 9 -4.43 -8.85 -15.87
N CYS A 10 -3.73 -8.49 -16.97
CA CYS A 10 -2.45 -9.11 -17.31
C CYS A 10 -1.23 -8.27 -16.91
N GLY A 11 -1.38 -6.97 -16.69
CA GLY A 11 -0.28 -6.04 -16.38
C GLY A 11 0.47 -5.52 -17.61
N GLU A 12 0.15 -6.01 -18.82
CA GLU A 12 0.79 -5.60 -20.07
C GLU A 12 0.55 -4.10 -20.35
N MET A 13 1.55 -3.42 -20.90
CA MET A 13 1.43 -2.01 -21.25
C MET A 13 0.47 -1.82 -22.43
N GLN A 14 -0.41 -0.84 -22.32
CA GLN A 14 -1.43 -0.52 -23.32
C GLN A 14 -1.31 0.94 -23.77
N PRO A 15 -1.48 1.22 -25.08
CA PRO A 15 -1.30 2.56 -25.62
C PRO A 15 -2.45 3.52 -25.25
N GLN A 16 -3.62 2.98 -24.90
CA GLN A 16 -4.84 3.73 -24.64
C GLN A 16 -5.77 2.89 -23.76
N LEU A 17 -6.54 3.54 -22.89
CA LEU A 17 -7.56 2.90 -22.05
C LEU A 17 -8.93 2.88 -22.72
N TYR A 18 -9.30 3.98 -23.38
CA TYR A 18 -10.59 4.15 -24.05
C TYR A 18 -10.45 5.03 -25.28
N LYS A 19 -11.35 4.86 -26.25
CA LYS A 19 -11.52 5.74 -27.41
C LYS A 19 -12.77 6.59 -27.20
N SER A 20 -12.63 7.91 -27.26
CA SER A 20 -13.77 8.83 -27.31
C SER A 20 -14.19 9.02 -28.77
N TYR A 21 -15.49 8.83 -29.05
CA TYR A 21 -16.13 9.06 -30.35
C TYR A 21 -17.04 10.29 -30.32
N GLY A 22 -16.79 11.22 -29.40
CA GLY A 22 -17.62 12.40 -29.15
C GLY A 22 -17.67 12.74 -27.65
N PRO A 23 -18.43 13.79 -27.27
CA PRO A 23 -18.53 14.22 -25.86
C PRO A 23 -19.12 13.13 -24.95
N ASP A 24 -20.08 12.34 -25.45
CA ASP A 24 -20.83 11.40 -24.61
C ASP A 24 -20.54 9.92 -24.90
N LEU A 25 -19.75 9.61 -25.94
CA LEU A 25 -19.49 8.23 -26.33
C LEU A 25 -18.04 7.85 -26.06
N LEU A 26 -17.84 7.19 -24.93
CA LEU A 26 -16.58 6.56 -24.57
C LEU A 26 -16.67 5.05 -24.82
N LYS A 27 -15.69 4.50 -25.51
CA LYS A 27 -15.59 3.05 -25.78
C LYS A 27 -14.31 2.52 -25.17
N LEU A 28 -14.43 1.65 -24.18
CA LEU A 28 -13.29 1.00 -23.56
C LEU A 28 -12.50 0.17 -24.58
N SER A 29 -11.17 0.25 -24.47
CA SER A 29 -10.26 -0.51 -25.32
C SER A 29 -10.09 -1.94 -24.79
N ARG A 30 -9.74 -2.85 -25.71
CA ARG A 30 -9.37 -4.23 -25.36
C ARG A 30 -7.87 -4.37 -25.35
N CYS A 31 -7.37 -5.18 -24.43
CA CYS A 31 -5.96 -5.49 -24.28
C CYS A 31 -5.41 -6.10 -25.58
N SER A 32 -4.30 -5.54 -26.08
CA SER A 32 -3.62 -6.00 -27.29
C SER A 32 -3.03 -7.42 -27.19
N SER A 33 -2.78 -7.88 -25.97
CA SER A 33 -2.28 -9.23 -25.72
C SER A 33 -3.33 -10.29 -26.07
N SER A 34 -2.97 -11.19 -26.97
CA SER A 34 -3.82 -12.28 -27.46
C SER A 34 -4.26 -13.26 -26.37
N SER A 35 -3.46 -13.39 -25.30
CA SER A 35 -3.79 -14.25 -24.16
C SER A 35 -4.77 -13.61 -23.17
N CYS A 36 -4.97 -12.29 -23.24
CA CYS A 36 -5.88 -11.56 -22.34
C CYS A 36 -7.19 -11.23 -23.05
N ASN A 37 -7.15 -10.43 -24.12
CA ASN A 37 -8.32 -9.96 -24.90
C ASN A 37 -9.53 -9.41 -24.07
N ARG A 38 -9.29 -9.05 -22.81
CA ARG A 38 -10.28 -8.40 -21.92
C ARG A 38 -10.24 -6.90 -22.11
N VAL A 39 -11.23 -6.22 -21.54
CA VAL A 39 -11.19 -4.75 -21.39
C VAL A 39 -9.94 -4.37 -20.59
N VAL A 40 -9.22 -3.33 -21.03
CA VAL A 40 -7.94 -2.93 -20.42
C VAL A 40 -8.12 -2.50 -18.98
N ASP A 41 -9.16 -1.70 -18.73
CA ASP A 41 -9.50 -1.19 -17.42
C ASP A 41 -10.99 -0.80 -17.40
N GLU A 42 -11.79 -1.57 -16.66
CA GLU A 42 -13.23 -1.31 -16.48
C GLU A 42 -13.52 -0.29 -15.37
N TYR A 43 -12.57 -0.06 -14.47
CA TYR A 43 -12.75 0.84 -13.32
C TYR A 43 -12.81 2.32 -13.71
N ILE A 44 -12.46 2.69 -14.94
CA ILE A 44 -12.56 4.06 -15.45
C ILE A 44 -14.01 4.57 -15.45
N GLU A 45 -14.97 3.67 -15.71
CA GLU A 45 -16.40 3.99 -15.69
C GLU A 45 -17.02 3.78 -14.30
N THR A 46 -16.20 3.37 -13.32
CA THR A 46 -16.66 2.97 -12.00
C THR A 46 -16.33 4.06 -10.98
N GLU A 47 -17.23 4.26 -10.03
CA GLU A 47 -17.02 5.15 -8.89
C GLU A 47 -15.83 4.70 -8.03
N PHE A 48 -15.07 5.67 -7.52
CA PHE A 48 -13.86 5.41 -6.73
C PHE A 48 -14.13 4.58 -5.45
N SER A 49 -15.34 4.68 -4.88
CA SER A 49 -15.74 3.90 -3.70
C SER A 49 -15.70 2.39 -3.96
N ILE A 50 -16.11 1.94 -5.14
CA ILE A 50 -16.09 0.52 -5.53
C ILE A 50 -14.65 0.05 -5.72
N VAL A 51 -13.81 0.89 -6.35
CA VAL A 51 -12.37 0.62 -6.49
C VAL A 51 -11.71 0.43 -5.13
N LEU A 52 -12.06 1.27 -4.14
CA LEU A 52 -11.56 1.14 -2.77
C LEU A 52 -12.01 -0.16 -2.10
N ILE A 53 -13.27 -0.56 -2.26
CA ILE A 53 -13.78 -1.84 -1.73
C ILE A 53 -12.97 -3.00 -2.33
N ASP A 54 -12.76 -2.99 -3.65
CA ASP A 54 -12.00 -4.03 -4.32
C ASP A 54 -10.52 -4.05 -3.91
N ALA A 55 -9.92 -2.89 -3.63
CA ALA A 55 -8.60 -2.80 -3.05
C ALA A 55 -8.54 -3.42 -1.64
N VAL A 56 -9.54 -3.14 -0.78
CA VAL A 56 -9.68 -3.74 0.55
C VAL A 56 -9.86 -5.26 0.46
N LEU A 57 -10.61 -5.74 -0.53
CA LEU A 57 -10.78 -7.16 -0.86
C LEU A 57 -9.53 -7.80 -1.50
N GLN A 58 -8.41 -7.08 -1.57
CA GLN A 58 -7.13 -7.57 -2.09
C GLN A 58 -7.17 -7.98 -3.57
N LYS A 59 -8.09 -7.41 -4.37
CA LYS A 59 -8.15 -7.64 -5.83
C LYS A 59 -6.99 -6.91 -6.52
N LEU A 60 -6.16 -7.67 -7.24
CA LEU A 60 -4.96 -7.14 -7.90
C LEU A 60 -5.28 -6.07 -8.95
N GLU A 61 -6.45 -6.19 -9.57
CA GLU A 61 -6.97 -5.29 -10.60
C GLU A 61 -7.12 -3.86 -10.07
N ALA A 62 -7.69 -3.70 -8.87
CA ALA A 62 -7.86 -2.40 -8.23
C ALA A 62 -6.51 -1.72 -7.93
N TYR A 63 -5.51 -2.49 -7.46
CA TYR A 63 -4.16 -1.96 -7.26
C TYR A 63 -3.54 -1.45 -8.55
N ARG A 64 -3.66 -2.20 -9.65
CA ARG A 64 -3.12 -1.79 -10.96
C ARG A 64 -3.81 -0.55 -11.49
N HIS A 65 -5.12 -0.46 -11.36
CA HIS A 65 -5.89 0.73 -11.71
C HIS A 65 -5.38 1.97 -10.95
N ILE A 66 -5.29 1.91 -9.62
CA ILE A 66 -4.83 3.03 -8.79
C ILE A 66 -3.38 3.41 -9.11
N ILE A 67 -2.48 2.42 -9.25
CA ILE A 67 -1.03 2.66 -9.40
C ILE A 67 -0.68 3.17 -10.80
N PHE A 68 -1.24 2.59 -11.86
CA PHE A 68 -0.81 2.83 -13.24
C PHE A 68 -1.77 3.70 -14.06
N ASN A 69 -3.08 3.58 -13.87
CA ASN A 69 -4.06 4.18 -14.77
C ASN A 69 -4.64 5.49 -14.22
N VAL A 70 -4.90 5.56 -12.91
CA VAL A 70 -5.25 6.81 -12.21
C VAL A 70 -3.98 7.53 -11.78
N GLY A 71 -3.03 6.78 -11.21
CA GLY A 71 -1.84 7.34 -10.59
C GLY A 71 -2.11 7.95 -9.22
N ILE A 72 -1.02 8.27 -8.52
CA ILE A 72 -1.08 8.92 -7.21
C ILE A 72 -0.40 10.28 -7.34
N ASP A 73 -1.21 11.34 -7.42
CA ASP A 73 -0.71 12.72 -7.60
C ASP A 73 0.22 13.17 -6.48
N ARG A 74 -0.17 12.91 -5.23
CA ARG A 74 0.54 13.38 -4.03
C ARG A 74 0.75 12.23 -3.05
N PRO A 75 1.66 11.29 -3.33
CA PRO A 75 1.87 10.11 -2.50
C PRO A 75 2.34 10.45 -1.09
N TRP A 76 3.02 11.60 -0.92
CA TRP A 76 3.43 12.08 0.41
C TRP A 76 2.25 12.45 1.32
N LYS A 77 1.10 12.89 0.77
CA LYS A 77 -0.10 13.18 1.57
C LYS A 77 -0.70 11.89 2.11
N ILE A 78 -0.75 10.84 1.28
CA ILE A 78 -1.20 9.51 1.69
C ILE A 78 -0.24 8.92 2.73
N ALA A 79 1.07 9.04 2.49
CA ALA A 79 2.08 8.62 3.46
C ALA A 79 1.93 9.35 4.81
N LEU A 80 1.70 10.67 4.78
CA LEU A 80 1.46 11.47 5.98
C LEU A 80 0.18 11.02 6.71
N LEU A 81 -0.90 10.76 5.98
CA LEU A 81 -2.15 10.25 6.57
C LEU A 81 -1.92 8.92 7.30
N PHE A 82 -1.24 7.96 6.66
CA PHE A 82 -0.94 6.66 7.28
C PHE A 82 0.04 6.78 8.45
N LEU A 83 1.03 7.66 8.33
CA LEU A 83 1.98 7.96 9.41
C LEU A 83 1.26 8.51 10.64
N LEU A 84 0.42 9.54 10.45
CA LEU A 84 -0.34 10.15 11.53
C LEU A 84 -1.34 9.17 12.13
N GLY A 85 -2.01 8.36 11.31
CA GLY A 85 -2.93 7.34 11.83
C GLY A 85 -2.25 6.31 12.72
N GLU A 86 -1.08 5.81 12.32
CA GLU A 86 -0.29 4.89 13.16
C GLU A 86 0.26 5.58 14.42
N ALA A 87 0.71 6.84 14.32
CA ALA A 87 1.17 7.61 15.47
C ALA A 87 0.04 7.87 16.48
N LEU A 88 -1.16 8.22 16.00
CA LEU A 88 -2.35 8.45 16.80
C LEU A 88 -2.81 7.18 17.51
N GLU A 89 -2.78 6.03 16.83
CA GLU A 89 -3.10 4.74 17.46
C GLU A 89 -2.19 4.47 18.66
N ARG A 90 -0.86 4.57 18.47
CA ARG A 90 0.12 4.34 19.54
C ARG A 90 -0.01 5.34 20.68
N TRP A 91 -0.33 6.59 20.35
CA TRP A 91 -0.55 7.64 21.33
C TRP A 91 -1.81 7.39 22.17
N MET A 92 -2.94 7.05 21.54
CA MET A 92 -4.19 6.69 22.24
C MET A 92 -4.01 5.46 23.14
N SER A 93 -3.29 4.44 22.65
CA SER A 93 -2.98 3.24 23.43
C SER A 93 -2.15 3.54 24.69
N ARG A 94 -1.29 4.57 24.67
CA ARG A 94 -0.51 5.03 25.84
C ARG A 94 -1.30 5.97 26.76
N GLN A 95 -2.23 6.79 26.25
CA GLN A 95 -3.07 7.64 27.10
C GLN A 95 -3.94 6.84 28.07
N GLN A 96 -4.33 5.62 27.72
CA GLN A 96 -5.10 4.75 28.62
C GLN A 96 -4.32 4.36 29.88
N THR A 97 -2.98 4.43 29.88
CA THR A 97 -2.14 4.00 31.01
C THR A 97 -1.51 5.15 31.80
N HIS A 98 -1.38 6.36 31.25
CA HIS A 98 -0.71 7.50 31.89
C HIS A 98 -1.56 8.79 31.88
N LYS A 99 -1.47 9.59 32.95
CA LYS A 99 -2.13 10.92 33.02
C LYS A 99 -1.50 11.88 31.99
N ALA A 100 -2.35 12.60 31.26
CA ALA A 100 -1.94 13.56 30.24
C ALA A 100 -1.09 14.70 30.84
N GLY A 101 0.10 14.91 30.27
CA GLY A 101 1.04 15.99 30.61
C GLY A 101 1.92 16.34 29.41
N TYR A 102 2.73 17.40 29.52
CA TYR A 102 3.61 17.89 28.43
C TYR A 102 4.55 16.82 27.84
N ASP A 103 4.94 15.82 28.65
CA ASP A 103 5.76 14.69 28.20
C ASP A 103 5.07 13.87 27.09
N LEU A 104 3.74 13.87 27.06
CA LEU A 104 2.94 13.10 26.11
C LEU A 104 3.02 13.68 24.68
N GLU A 105 3.10 14.99 24.54
CA GLU A 105 3.22 15.67 23.23
C GLU A 105 4.61 15.44 22.63
N TRP A 106 5.67 15.55 23.44
CA TRP A 106 7.03 15.24 22.99
C TRP A 106 7.16 13.79 22.52
N HIS A 107 6.58 12.85 23.25
CA HIS A 107 6.56 11.44 22.82
C HIS A 107 5.84 11.24 21.50
N PHE A 108 4.77 11.98 21.21
CA PHE A 108 4.09 11.91 19.91
C PHE A 108 5.03 12.27 18.74
N TYR A 109 5.84 13.32 18.88
CA TYR A 109 6.81 13.70 17.84
C TYR A 109 7.93 12.65 17.67
N ILE A 110 8.42 12.07 18.76
CA ILE A 110 9.43 11.00 18.71
C ILE A 110 8.85 9.75 18.02
N ILE A 111 7.61 9.37 18.34
CA ILE A 111 6.90 8.27 17.66
C ILE A 111 6.77 8.55 16.16
N CYS A 112 6.40 9.78 15.78
CA CYS A 112 6.32 10.15 14.35
C CYS A 112 7.67 9.98 13.65
N LEU A 113 8.76 10.50 14.23
CA LEU A 113 10.11 10.38 13.66
C LEU A 113 10.53 8.91 13.50
N PHE A 114 10.29 8.11 14.53
CA PHE A 114 10.56 6.68 14.53
C PHE A 114 9.79 5.95 13.44
N LEU A 115 8.50 6.25 13.28
CA LEU A 115 7.65 5.66 12.25
C LEU A 115 8.11 6.05 10.83
N VAL A 116 8.58 7.29 10.63
CA VAL A 116 9.18 7.70 9.34
C VAL A 116 10.40 6.84 9.04
N ALA A 117 11.33 6.72 9.98
CA ALA A 117 12.54 5.91 9.82
C ALA A 117 12.20 4.43 9.56
N SER A 118 11.29 3.85 10.35
CA SER A 118 10.87 2.46 10.23
C SER A 118 10.23 2.16 8.87
N ASN A 119 9.31 3.01 8.40
CA ASN A 119 8.67 2.84 7.09
C ASN A 119 9.67 3.05 5.94
N ALA A 120 10.63 3.99 6.09
CA ALA A 120 11.69 4.19 5.11
C ALA A 120 12.60 2.96 4.98
N ILE A 121 12.98 2.34 6.12
CA ILE A 121 13.74 1.08 6.15
C ILE A 121 12.97 -0.04 5.46
N PHE A 122 11.68 -0.20 5.76
CA PHE A 122 10.85 -1.21 5.11
C PHE A 122 10.81 -1.06 3.58
N ILE A 123 10.54 0.16 3.08
CA ILE A 123 10.51 0.43 1.65
C ILE A 123 11.89 0.18 1.02
N ALA A 124 12.98 0.57 1.69
CA ALA A 124 14.34 0.34 1.22
C ALA A 124 14.67 -1.16 1.11
N LEU A 125 14.31 -1.96 2.11
CA LEU A 125 14.48 -3.41 2.11
C LEU A 125 13.70 -4.07 0.98
N VAL A 126 12.44 -3.67 0.79
CA VAL A 126 11.61 -4.18 -0.31
C VAL A 126 12.25 -3.87 -1.67
N VAL A 127 12.71 -2.64 -1.88
CA VAL A 127 13.39 -2.25 -3.14
C VAL A 127 14.68 -3.07 -3.34
N LEU A 128 15.48 -3.26 -2.29
CA LEU A 128 16.71 -4.03 -2.32
C LEU A 128 16.45 -5.50 -2.68
N PHE A 129 15.57 -6.16 -1.93
CA PHE A 129 15.25 -7.57 -2.14
C PHE A 129 14.57 -7.83 -3.49
N THR A 130 13.71 -6.91 -3.95
CA THR A 130 13.11 -6.99 -5.29
C THR A 130 14.17 -6.95 -6.37
N ARG A 131 15.19 -6.09 -6.23
CA ARG A 131 16.32 -6.00 -7.16
C ARG A 131 17.22 -7.23 -7.11
N MET A 132 17.56 -7.71 -5.91
CA MET A 132 18.32 -8.96 -5.73
C MET A 132 17.61 -10.15 -6.38
N SER A 133 16.28 -10.11 -6.42
CA SER A 133 15.47 -11.14 -7.06
C SER A 133 15.46 -11.07 -8.60
N GLY A 134 16.18 -10.13 -9.21
CA GLY A 134 16.33 -9.95 -10.66
C GLY A 134 15.24 -9.08 -11.31
N CYS A 135 14.31 -8.50 -10.54
CA CYS A 135 13.24 -7.66 -11.09
C CYS A 135 13.70 -6.19 -11.21
N LEU A 136 13.80 -5.68 -12.44
CA LEU A 136 14.24 -4.33 -12.77
C LEU A 136 13.05 -3.36 -12.97
N CYS A 137 12.21 -3.22 -11.94
CA CYS A 137 11.09 -2.26 -11.96
C CYS A 137 11.52 -0.83 -11.55
N ASP A 138 10.68 0.16 -11.85
CA ASP A 138 10.89 1.54 -11.40
C ASP A 138 10.77 1.63 -9.87
N ARG A 139 11.88 2.00 -9.22
CA ARG A 139 11.96 2.18 -7.76
C ARG A 139 10.95 3.20 -7.24
N LYS A 140 10.69 4.29 -7.97
CA LYS A 140 9.77 5.34 -7.53
C LYS A 140 8.34 4.82 -7.54
N LEU A 141 7.99 4.05 -8.57
CA LEU A 141 6.68 3.42 -8.68
C LEU A 141 6.47 2.36 -7.60
N LEU A 142 7.49 1.51 -7.36
CA LEU A 142 7.45 0.52 -6.29
C LEU A 142 7.27 1.18 -4.92
N ALA A 143 8.02 2.25 -4.62
CA ALA A 143 7.86 2.99 -3.37
C ALA A 143 6.45 3.57 -3.21
N ARG A 144 5.87 4.14 -4.28
CA ARG A 144 4.48 4.64 -4.27
C ARG A 144 3.47 3.51 -4.01
N ALA A 145 3.68 2.34 -4.60
CA ALA A 145 2.84 1.17 -4.34
C ALA A 145 2.95 0.70 -2.88
N MET A 146 4.15 0.71 -2.28
CA MET A 146 4.33 0.34 -0.87
C MET A 146 3.66 1.32 0.09
N VAL A 147 3.70 2.62 -0.24
CA VAL A 147 2.92 3.64 0.48
C VAL A 147 1.43 3.34 0.37
N LEU A 148 0.91 3.10 -0.85
CA LEU A 148 -0.50 2.75 -1.05
C LEU A 148 -0.88 1.51 -0.25
N GLY A 149 -0.10 0.43 -0.32
CA GLY A 149 -0.33 -0.82 0.41
C GLY A 149 -0.36 -0.70 1.94
N SER A 150 0.02 0.45 2.49
CA SER A 150 0.02 0.71 3.94
C SER A 150 -1.34 1.15 4.50
N TYR A 151 -2.40 1.24 3.68
CA TYR A 151 -3.73 1.67 4.13
C TYR A 151 -4.30 0.83 5.27
N GLY A 152 -3.95 -0.46 5.33
CA GLY A 152 -4.40 -1.38 6.38
C GLY A 152 -4.00 -0.96 7.80
N LYS A 153 -2.95 -0.14 7.94
CA LYS A 153 -2.53 0.40 9.23
C LYS A 153 -3.57 1.30 9.88
N LEU A 154 -4.39 2.00 9.08
CA LEU A 154 -5.46 2.85 9.60
C LEU A 154 -6.56 2.07 10.31
N LEU A 155 -6.72 0.77 9.99
CA LEU A 155 -7.71 -0.10 10.63
C LEU A 155 -7.37 -0.39 12.11
N ALA A 156 -6.15 -0.07 12.56
CA ALA A 156 -5.77 -0.16 13.97
C ALA A 156 -6.49 0.87 14.84
N LEU A 157 -6.83 2.05 14.29
CA LEU A 157 -7.56 3.10 15.01
C LEU A 157 -8.94 2.65 15.49
N PRO A 158 -9.85 2.17 14.62
CA PRO A 158 -11.13 1.64 15.07
C PRO A 158 -10.96 0.37 15.92
N ALA A 159 -10.01 -0.52 15.61
CA ALA A 159 -9.78 -1.70 16.45
C ALA A 159 -9.47 -1.31 17.91
N ASN A 160 -8.68 -0.25 18.11
CA ASN A 160 -8.38 0.28 19.43
C ASN A 160 -9.59 0.99 20.06
N LEU A 161 -10.33 1.80 19.28
CA LEU A 161 -11.50 2.55 19.76
C LEU A 161 -12.63 1.63 20.24
N TRP A 162 -12.85 0.52 19.54
CA TRP A 162 -13.87 -0.48 19.89
C TRP A 162 -13.40 -1.48 20.96
N GLY A 163 -12.16 -1.35 21.46
CA GLY A 163 -11.64 -2.21 22.53
C GLY A 163 -11.57 -3.69 22.14
N CYS A 164 -11.29 -3.99 20.87
CA CYS A 164 -11.13 -5.37 20.41
C CYS A 164 -9.98 -6.07 21.16
N ASP A 165 -10.05 -7.40 21.27
CA ASP A 165 -8.98 -8.19 21.87
C ASP A 165 -7.62 -7.83 21.22
N ARG A 166 -6.67 -7.43 22.07
CA ARG A 166 -5.41 -6.84 21.62
C ARG A 166 -4.57 -7.82 20.81
N PHE A 167 -4.62 -9.12 21.13
CA PHE A 167 -3.82 -10.12 20.43
C PHE A 167 -4.44 -10.48 19.07
N GLN A 168 -5.74 -10.79 19.03
CA GLN A 168 -6.42 -11.19 17.80
C GLN A 168 -6.46 -10.06 16.77
N SER A 169 -6.75 -8.83 17.22
CA SER A 169 -6.77 -7.65 16.35
C SER A 169 -5.39 -7.35 15.75
N GLN A 170 -4.32 -7.40 16.55
CA GLN A 170 -2.96 -7.19 16.06
C GLN A 170 -2.53 -8.23 15.04
N LEU A 171 -2.85 -9.52 15.27
CA LEU A 171 -2.53 -10.58 14.31
C LEU A 171 -3.28 -10.39 12.99
N PHE A 172 -4.58 -10.09 13.05
CA PHE A 172 -5.40 -9.84 11.86
C PHE A 172 -4.89 -8.64 11.06
N LEU A 173 -4.59 -7.53 11.73
CA LEU A 173 -4.08 -6.32 11.10
C LEU A 173 -2.70 -6.53 10.46
N ALA A 174 -1.81 -7.26 11.13
CA ALA A 174 -0.50 -7.61 10.59
C ALA A 174 -0.62 -8.51 9.35
N ALA A 175 -1.49 -9.52 9.39
CA ALA A 175 -1.76 -10.37 8.24
C ALA A 175 -2.32 -9.56 7.07
N PHE A 176 -3.33 -8.72 7.33
CA PHE A 176 -3.96 -7.86 6.33
C PHE A 176 -2.95 -6.90 5.68
N PHE A 177 -2.12 -6.24 6.49
CA PHE A 177 -1.03 -5.40 6.00
C PHE A 177 -0.03 -6.17 5.13
N LEU A 178 0.35 -7.39 5.51
CA LEU A 178 1.24 -8.20 4.67
C LEU A 178 0.58 -8.58 3.35
N PHE A 179 -0.69 -8.98 3.36
CA PHE A 179 -1.43 -9.27 2.12
C PHE A 179 -1.52 -8.05 1.21
N SER A 180 -1.82 -6.86 1.75
CA SER A 180 -1.91 -5.64 0.96
C SER A 180 -0.56 -5.24 0.34
N GLN A 181 0.54 -5.43 1.07
CA GLN A 181 1.88 -5.19 0.53
C GLN A 181 2.27 -6.20 -0.54
N VAL A 182 1.88 -7.48 -0.39
CA VAL A 182 2.09 -8.50 -1.43
C VAL A 182 1.33 -8.12 -2.70
N GLN A 183 0.06 -7.71 -2.62
CA GLN A 183 -0.68 -7.32 -3.82
C GLN A 183 -0.12 -6.06 -4.46
N ALA A 184 0.23 -5.03 -3.67
CA ALA A 184 0.83 -3.80 -4.17
C ALA A 184 2.16 -4.07 -4.90
N CYS A 185 3.02 -4.91 -4.33
CA CYS A 185 4.29 -5.28 -4.95
C CYS A 185 4.07 -6.10 -6.24
N ARG A 186 3.14 -7.06 -6.22
CA ARG A 186 2.78 -7.86 -7.41
C ARG A 186 2.20 -7.01 -8.52
N ALA A 187 1.41 -6.00 -8.19
CA ALA A 187 0.82 -5.08 -9.17
C ALA A 187 1.91 -4.40 -10.00
N VAL A 188 3.02 -3.99 -9.36
CA VAL A 188 4.15 -3.31 -10.00
C VAL A 188 5.14 -4.27 -10.66
N THR A 189 5.48 -5.36 -9.98
CA THR A 189 6.61 -6.24 -10.38
C THR A 189 6.18 -7.39 -11.29
N GLY A 190 4.89 -7.75 -11.31
CA GLY A 190 4.39 -8.92 -12.05
C GLY A 190 4.87 -10.27 -11.50
N MET A 191 5.60 -10.30 -10.37
CA MET A 191 6.17 -11.53 -9.82
C MET A 191 5.10 -12.51 -9.29
N GLY A 192 5.49 -13.78 -9.21
CA GLY A 192 4.69 -14.83 -8.58
C GLY A 192 4.35 -14.52 -7.12
N ARG A 193 3.23 -15.07 -6.65
CA ARG A 193 2.71 -14.84 -5.28
C ARG A 193 3.71 -15.22 -4.20
N LEU A 194 4.27 -16.43 -4.27
CA LEU A 194 5.19 -16.96 -3.26
C LEU A 194 6.47 -16.14 -3.14
N LYS A 195 7.09 -15.80 -4.29
CA LYS A 195 8.31 -14.99 -4.32
C LYS A 195 8.08 -13.61 -3.71
N THR A 196 6.97 -12.97 -4.05
CA THR A 196 6.63 -11.65 -3.50
C THR A 196 6.30 -11.73 -2.01
N ALA A 197 5.57 -12.75 -1.58
CA ALA A 197 5.28 -13.01 -0.17
C ALA A 197 6.56 -13.20 0.65
N ALA A 198 7.53 -13.97 0.14
CA ALA A 198 8.82 -14.16 0.80
C ALA A 198 9.58 -12.83 0.96
N ILE A 199 9.60 -11.98 -0.08
CA ILE A 199 10.24 -10.66 -0.02
C ILE A 199 9.56 -9.75 1.02
N MET A 200 8.22 -9.68 1.00
CA MET A 200 7.46 -8.85 1.95
C MET A 200 7.66 -9.35 3.39
N PHE A 201 7.58 -10.66 3.60
CA PHE A 201 7.73 -11.27 4.92
C PHE A 201 9.14 -11.06 5.47
N ALA A 202 10.19 -11.28 4.67
CA ALA A 202 11.56 -11.03 5.09
C ALA A 202 11.80 -9.54 5.43
N SER A 203 11.31 -8.63 4.59
CA SER A 203 11.43 -7.18 4.83
C SER A 203 10.70 -6.75 6.11
N TYR A 204 9.51 -7.31 6.34
CA TYR A 204 8.70 -7.04 7.53
C TYR A 204 9.34 -7.61 8.80
N LEU A 205 9.89 -8.83 8.77
CA LEU A 205 10.58 -9.41 9.91
C LEU A 205 11.79 -8.57 10.32
N ILE A 206 12.62 -8.15 9.35
CA ILE A 206 13.78 -7.29 9.64
C ILE A 206 13.33 -5.94 10.22
N GLN A 207 12.28 -5.34 9.65
CA GLN A 207 11.72 -4.11 10.21
C GLN A 207 11.25 -4.32 11.66
N GLN A 208 10.56 -5.42 11.96
CA GLN A 208 10.04 -5.69 13.29
C GLN A 208 11.13 -5.99 14.32
N THR A 209 12.20 -6.71 13.95
CA THR A 209 13.33 -6.93 14.86
C THR A 209 14.06 -5.62 15.16
N LEU A 210 14.25 -4.75 14.16
CA LEU A 210 14.82 -3.41 14.37
C LEU A 210 13.92 -2.56 15.27
N ASN A 211 12.60 -2.60 15.05
CA ASN A 211 11.67 -1.86 15.87
C ASN A 211 11.66 -2.34 17.33
N ALA A 212 11.72 -3.66 17.56
CA ALA A 212 11.78 -4.24 18.89
C ALA A 212 13.11 -3.95 19.61
N TRP A 213 14.19 -3.77 18.85
CA TRP A 213 15.49 -3.39 19.42
C TRP A 213 15.55 -1.92 19.81
N ILE A 214 14.87 -1.04 19.07
CA ILE A 214 14.84 0.41 19.32
C ILE A 214 13.77 0.80 20.35
N SER A 215 12.66 0.04 20.45
CA SER A 215 11.56 0.35 21.37
C SER A 215 11.94 0.55 22.85
N PRO A 216 12.92 -0.13 23.47
CA PRO A 216 13.30 0.17 24.86
C PRO A 216 13.97 1.54 25.04
N PHE A 217 14.40 2.19 23.97
CA PHE A 217 15.00 3.52 24.00
C PHE A 217 13.98 4.65 23.74
N LEU A 218 12.67 4.35 23.68
CA LEU A 218 11.61 5.20 23.09
C LEU A 218 10.28 5.20 23.87
#